data_AF-A0A950ZJE9-F1
#
_entry.id   AF-A0A950ZJE9-F1
#
_cell.length_a   1.000
_cell.length_b   1.000
_cell.length_c   1.000
_cell.angle_alpha   90.00
_cell.angle_beta   90.00
_cell.angle_gamma   90.00
#
_symmetry.space_group_name_H-M   'P 1'
#
loop_
_entity.id
_entity.type
_entity.pdbx_description
1 polymer ?
#
loop_
_entity_poly.entity_id
_entity_poly.type
_entity_poly.pdbx_seq_one_letter_code
_entity_poly.pdbx_strand_id
1 'polypeptide(L)'
;MSRPRVAVVGPTCTGKTRLAVGLALRRQPAELLNADSRQLRSGTAVATFRPTPEELQGVRCHLLDLAPPGAEYTVAQYATAARAALVEVDRRGALP
;
A
#
# COMPACT_ATOMS: atom_id res chain seq x y z
N MET A 1 21.06 -3.28 8.34
CA MET A 1 20.38 -4.57 8.55
C MET A 1 19.08 -4.55 7.75
N SER A 2 18.82 -5.53 6.89
CA SER A 2 17.53 -5.59 6.16
C SER A 2 16.43 -5.95 7.16
N ARG A 3 15.48 -5.02 7.39
CA ARG A 3 14.28 -5.35 8.17
C ARG A 3 13.43 -6.36 7.40
N PRO A 4 12.81 -7.34 8.08
CA PRO A 4 11.89 -8.26 7.43
C PRO A 4 10.72 -7.45 6.82
N ARG A 5 10.24 -7.87 5.65
CA ARG A 5 9.09 -7.28 4.96
C ARG A 5 7.97 -8.30 4.92
N VAL A 6 6.73 -7.86 5.10
CA VAL A 6 5.57 -8.76 5.09
C VAL A 6 4.71 -8.50 3.86
N ALA A 7 4.52 -9.52 3.02
CA ALA A 7 3.61 -9.45 1.88
C ALA A 7 2.28 -10.12 2.21
N VAL A 8 1.18 -9.37 2.13
CA VAL A 8 -0.19 -9.91 2.26
C VAL A 8 -0.77 -10.09 0.86
N VAL A 9 -0.85 -11.35 0.41
CA VAL A 9 -1.30 -11.72 -0.95
C VAL A 9 -2.55 -12.59 -0.92
N GLY A 10 -3.32 -12.56 -2.00
CA GLY A 10 -4.52 -13.39 -2.16
C GLY A 10 -5.57 -12.77 -3.09
N PRO A 11 -6.64 -13.52 -3.43
CA PRO A 11 -7.71 -13.07 -4.32
C PRO A 11 -8.43 -11.81 -3.83
N THR A 12 -9.14 -11.12 -4.72
CA THR A 12 -10.02 -10.00 -4.34
C THR A 12 -11.13 -10.49 -3.40
N CYS A 13 -11.60 -9.61 -2.49
CA CYS A 13 -12.64 -9.90 -1.50
C CYS A 13 -12.30 -10.96 -0.43
N THR A 14 -11.03 -11.32 -0.21
CA THR A 14 -10.61 -12.23 0.87
C THR A 14 -10.19 -11.53 2.17
N GLY A 15 -10.45 -10.22 2.29
CA GLY A 15 -10.16 -9.48 3.53
C GLY A 15 -8.71 -9.03 3.72
N LYS A 16 -7.91 -8.96 2.64
CA LYS A 16 -6.48 -8.55 2.70
C LYS A 16 -6.25 -7.22 3.40
N THR A 17 -7.06 -6.20 3.10
CA THR A 17 -6.96 -4.88 3.73
C THR A 17 -7.09 -4.98 5.25
N ARG A 18 -8.15 -5.66 5.72
CA ARG A 18 -8.39 -5.88 7.15
C ARG A 18 -7.22 -6.61 7.82
N LEU A 19 -6.67 -7.63 7.16
CA LEU A 19 -5.51 -8.37 7.68
C LEU A 19 -4.26 -7.48 7.74
N ALA A 20 -3.95 -6.75 6.68
CA ALA A 20 -2.78 -5.90 6.58
C ALA A 20 -2.80 -4.77 7.62
N VAL A 21 -3.94 -4.07 7.77
CA VAL A 21 -4.13 -3.03 8.79
C VAL A 21 -4.02 -3.63 10.20
N GLY A 22 -4.68 -4.77 10.45
CA GLY A 22 -4.60 -5.45 11.75
C GLY A 22 -3.18 -5.89 12.12
N LEU A 23 -2.36 -6.30 11.15
CA LEU A 23 -0.94 -6.61 11.36
C LEU A 23 -0.13 -5.35 11.66
N ALA A 24 -0.33 -4.27 10.89
CA ALA A 24 0.38 -3.01 11.10
C ALA A 24 0.10 -2.40 12.47
N LEU A 25 -1.16 -2.41 12.91
CA LEU A 25 -1.56 -1.94 14.24
C LEU A 25 -0.89 -2.73 15.38
N ARG A 26 -0.61 -4.03 15.18
CA ARG A 26 0.06 -4.88 16.18
C ARG A 26 1.60 -4.79 16.14
N ARG A 27 2.17 -4.21 15.08
CA ARG A 27 3.63 -4.20 14.82
C ARG A 27 4.20 -2.79 14.72
N GLN A 28 3.62 -1.83 15.44
CA GLN A 28 4.04 -0.44 15.38
C GLN A 28 5.51 -0.25 15.79
N PRO A 29 6.27 0.62 15.09
CA PRO A 29 5.85 1.40 13.92
C PRO A 29 5.76 0.54 12.65
N ALA A 30 4.64 0.61 11.91
CA ALA A 30 4.41 -0.11 10.66
C ALA A 30 3.58 0.71 9.67
N GLU A 31 3.87 0.57 8.38
CA GLU A 31 3.22 1.31 7.28
C GLU A 31 2.92 0.33 6.13
N LEU A 32 1.84 0.57 5.38
CA LEU A 32 1.41 -0.29 4.29
C LEU A 32 1.91 0.23 2.94
N LEU A 33 2.23 -0.66 2.02
CA LEU A 33 2.44 -0.34 0.61
C LEU A 33 1.38 -1.05 -0.22
N ASN A 34 0.58 -0.29 -0.98
CA ASN A 34 -0.38 -0.87 -1.91
C ASN A 34 0.33 -1.56 -3.08
N ALA A 35 -0.06 -2.81 -3.36
CA ALA A 35 0.43 -3.60 -4.49
C ALA A 35 -0.68 -3.94 -5.52
N ASP A 36 -1.86 -3.30 -5.42
CA ASP A 36 -2.93 -3.42 -6.41
C ASP A 36 -2.78 -2.34 -7.50
N SER A 37 -2.47 -2.79 -8.72
CA SER A 37 -2.33 -1.95 -9.91
C SER A 37 -3.56 -1.10 -10.22
N ARG A 38 -4.77 -1.55 -9.86
CA ARG A 38 -6.01 -0.80 -10.09
C ARG A 38 -6.10 0.41 -9.16
N GLN A 39 -5.64 0.28 -7.92
CA GLN A 39 -5.72 1.32 -6.91
C GLN A 39 -4.68 2.44 -7.09
N LEU A 40 -3.73 2.27 -8.02
CA LEU A 40 -2.76 3.31 -8.41
C LEU A 40 -3.41 4.50 -9.13
N ARG A 41 -4.62 4.34 -9.67
CA ARG A 41 -5.28 5.39 -10.46
C ARG A 41 -6.05 6.38 -9.60
N SER A 42 -5.89 7.66 -9.89
CA SER A 42 -6.61 8.76 -9.25
C SER A 42 -8.09 8.74 -9.60
N GLY A 43 -8.94 9.13 -8.65
CA GLY A 43 -10.38 9.27 -8.87
C GLY A 43 -11.16 7.95 -9.04
N THR A 44 -10.53 6.79 -8.88
CA THR A 44 -11.19 5.47 -9.05
C THR A 44 -11.43 4.72 -7.75
N ALA A 45 -11.33 5.39 -6.59
CA ALA A 45 -11.34 4.75 -5.26
C ALA A 45 -12.48 3.73 -5.07
N VAL A 46 -13.72 4.12 -5.40
CA VAL A 46 -14.92 3.26 -5.28
C VAL A 46 -14.82 2.05 -6.21
N ALA A 47 -14.51 2.26 -7.48
CA ALA A 47 -14.46 1.20 -8.48
C ALA A 47 -13.33 0.18 -8.22
N THR A 48 -12.28 0.59 -7.50
CA THR A 48 -11.10 -0.24 -7.24
C THR A 48 -11.05 -0.79 -5.82
N PHE A 49 -12.13 -0.63 -5.04
CA PHE A 49 -12.20 -1.04 -3.63
C PHE A 49 -11.00 -0.54 -2.82
N ARG A 50 -10.62 0.73 -3.04
CA ARG A 50 -9.53 1.35 -2.29
C ARG A 50 -9.92 1.43 -0.81
N PRO A 51 -9.00 1.12 0.12
CA PRO A 51 -9.29 1.25 1.53
C PRO A 51 -9.69 2.69 1.90
N THR A 52 -10.76 2.83 2.67
CA THR A 52 -11.17 4.13 3.23
C THR A 52 -10.28 4.50 4.43
N PRO A 53 -10.28 5.79 4.86
CA PRO A 53 -9.58 6.20 6.08
C PRO A 53 -10.01 5.39 7.33
N GLU A 54 -11.29 5.05 7.42
CA GLU A 54 -11.85 4.23 8.51
C GLU A 54 -11.29 2.81 8.48
N GLU A 55 -11.18 2.21 7.28
CA GLU A 55 -10.58 0.87 7.11
C GLU A 55 -9.08 0.87 7.41
N LEU A 56 -8.37 1.97 7.11
CA LEU A 56 -6.95 2.12 7.40
C LEU A 56 -6.65 2.34 8.89
N GLN A 57 -7.62 2.81 9.67
CA GLN A 57 -7.49 3.00 11.13
C GLN A 57 -6.25 3.83 11.52
N GLY A 58 -5.90 4.84 10.72
CA GLY A 58 -4.74 5.69 10.94
C GLY A 58 -3.40 5.11 10.49
N VAL A 59 -3.37 3.88 9.97
CA VAL A 59 -2.17 3.29 9.36
C VAL A 59 -1.87 3.99 8.04
N ARG A 60 -0.67 4.51 7.89
CA ARG A 60 -0.21 5.13 6.62
C ARG A 60 -0.14 4.06 5.52
N CYS A 61 -0.77 4.34 4.39
CA CYS A 61 -0.72 3.49 3.20
C CYS A 61 -0.13 4.27 2.01
N HIS A 62 0.94 3.75 1.43
CA HIS A 62 1.64 4.32 0.28
C HIS A 62 1.11 3.73 -1.04
N LEU A 63 1.52 4.36 -2.14
CA LEU A 63 1.28 3.88 -3.50
C LEU A 63 -0.21 3.82 -3.87
N LEU A 64 -0.95 4.84 -3.47
CA LEU A 64 -2.32 5.13 -3.90
C LEU A 64 -2.27 6.39 -4.76
N ASP A 65 -3.19 6.53 -5.72
CA ASP A 65 -3.34 7.76 -6.52
C ASP A 65 -2.05 8.25 -7.23
N LEU A 66 -1.24 7.33 -7.77
CA LEU A 66 0.02 7.66 -8.43
C LEU A 66 -0.12 8.10 -9.90
N ALA A 67 -1.27 7.86 -10.53
CA ALA A 67 -1.49 8.15 -11.94
C ALA A 67 -2.91 8.63 -12.23
N PRO A 68 -3.13 9.60 -13.14
CA PRO A 68 -4.47 10.02 -13.50
C PRO A 68 -5.26 8.90 -14.20
N PRO A 69 -6.61 8.97 -14.22
CA PRO A 69 -7.44 8.06 -15.00
C PRO A 69 -6.96 7.97 -16.46
N GLY A 70 -6.92 6.75 -17.00
CA GLY A 70 -6.55 6.52 -18.41
C GLY A 70 -5.05 6.57 -18.72
N ALA A 71 -4.19 7.03 -17.80
CA ALA A 71 -2.75 6.97 -18.01
C ALA A 71 -2.21 5.54 -17.90
N GLU A 72 -1.22 5.24 -18.73
CA GLU A 72 -0.40 4.05 -18.56
C GLU A 72 0.48 4.19 -17.32
N TYR A 73 0.49 3.13 -16.51
CA TYR A 73 1.38 3.04 -15.35
C TYR A 73 2.01 1.66 -15.32
N THR A 74 3.31 1.62 -15.60
CA THR A 74 4.06 0.39 -15.82
C THR A 74 4.58 -0.22 -14.52
N VAL A 75 4.92 -1.51 -14.58
CA VAL A 75 5.60 -2.19 -13.46
C VAL A 75 6.94 -1.55 -13.12
N ALA A 76 7.65 -0.98 -14.11
CA ALA A 76 8.91 -0.28 -13.89
C ALA A 76 8.71 1.01 -13.08
N GLN A 77 7.69 1.80 -13.42
CA GLN A 77 7.31 3.00 -12.65
C GLN A 77 6.88 2.63 -11.23
N TYR A 78 6.06 1.59 -11.07
CA TYR A 78 5.69 1.06 -9.76
C TYR A 78 6.91 0.63 -8.94
N ALA A 79 7.84 -0.11 -9.54
CA ALA A 79 9.04 -0.58 -8.84
C ALA A 79 9.90 0.58 -8.33
N THR A 80 10.04 1.65 -9.12
CA THR A 80 10.73 2.88 -8.71
C THR A 80 10.01 3.55 -7.53
N ALA A 81 8.69 3.75 -7.63
CA ALA A 81 7.89 4.37 -6.57
C ALA A 81 7.91 3.52 -5.27
N ALA A 82 7.78 2.21 -5.38
CA ALA A 82 7.83 1.29 -4.25
C ALA A 82 9.19 1.31 -3.55
N ARG A 83 10.30 1.35 -4.30
CA ARG A 83 11.65 1.49 -3.72
C ARG A 83 11.80 2.81 -2.95
N ALA A 84 11.29 3.92 -3.51
CA ALA A 84 11.31 5.21 -2.82
C ALA A 84 10.47 5.18 -1.54
N ALA A 85 9.27 4.60 -1.58
CA ALA A 85 8.41 4.44 -0.41
C ALA A 85 9.09 3.59 0.68
N LEU A 86 9.74 2.50 0.31
CA LEU A 86 10.48 1.64 1.24
C LEU A 86 11.63 2.40 1.94
N VAL A 87 12.38 3.23 1.21
CA VAL A 87 13.44 4.07 1.81
C VAL A 87 12.85 5.03 2.84
N GLU A 88 11.72 5.66 2.53
CA GLU A 88 11.03 6.56 3.45
C GLU A 88 10.48 5.86 4.70
N VAL A 89 9.91 4.65 4.54
CA VAL A 89 9.45 3.80 5.64
C VAL A 89 10.63 3.40 6.53
N ASP A 90 11.73 2.96 5.93
CA ASP A 90 12.96 2.57 6.64
C ASP A 90 13.55 3.74 7.43
N ARG A 91 13.58 4.95 6.83
CA ARG A 91 14.05 6.19 7.46
C ARG A 91 13.20 6.59 8.67
N ARG A 92 11.90 6.31 8.64
CA ARG A 92 10.99 6.50 9.79
C ARG A 92 11.10 5.40 10.84
N GLY A 93 11.90 4.37 10.60
CA GLY A 93 12.05 3.25 11.54
C GLY A 93 10.89 2.25 11.50
N ALA A 94 9.98 2.37 10.53
CA ALA A 94 8.77 1.56 10.43
C ALA A 94 8.99 0.25 9.68
N LEU A 95 8.13 -0.75 9.96
CA LEU A 95 8.04 -2.01 9.24
C LEU A 95 7.16 -1.83 7.97
N PRO A 96 7.67 -2.15 6.78
CA PRO A 96 6.87 -2.21 5.55
C PRO A 96 6.16 -3.55 5.34
#